data_AF-A0A2V9VAS0-F1
#
_entry.id   AF-A0A2V9VAS0-F1
#
_cell.length_a   1.000
_cell.length_b   1.000
_cell.length_c   1.000
_cell.angle_alpha   90.00
_cell.angle_beta   90.00
_cell.angle_gamma   90.00
#
_symmetry.space_group_name_H-M   'P 1'
#
loop_
_entity.id
_entity.type
_entity.pdbx_description
1 polymer ?
#
loop_
_entity_poly.entity_id
_entity_poly.type
_entity_poly.pdbx_seq_one_letter_code
_entity_poly.pdbx_strand_id
1 'polypeptide(L)'
;IQKGGLRDWQHTGGDHTRRTSGGSISFELGGLSRDTVELRDGTVLLGDVVSLSMTAVVVRMDGSDRTYDRNRIKKLMLVEREITQRPPLTQPVPAQPKQ
;
A
#
# COMPACT_ATOMS: atom_id res chain seq x y z
N ILE A 1 -37.20 36.09 -36.64
CA ILE A 1 -36.09 35.98 -35.68
C ILE A 1 -36.55 36.73 -34.43
N GLN A 2 -37.24 36.06 -33.49
CA GLN A 2 -36.74 35.66 -32.15
C GLN A 2 -36.66 36.87 -31.17
N LYS A 3 -37.20 36.89 -29.93
CA LYS A 3 -37.83 35.89 -29.05
C LYS A 3 -38.79 36.56 -28.06
N GLY A 4 -39.89 35.87 -27.74
CA GLY A 4 -40.73 36.16 -26.58
C GLY A 4 -40.12 35.59 -25.29
N GLY A 5 -40.20 36.37 -24.22
CA GLY A 5 -39.87 35.94 -22.86
C GLY A 5 -41.10 35.33 -22.18
N LEU A 6 -40.91 34.17 -21.55
CA LEU A 6 -41.92 33.59 -20.66
C LEU A 6 -41.29 32.70 -19.58
N ARG A 7 -41.30 33.26 -18.37
CA ARG A 7 -41.62 32.68 -17.05
C ARG A 7 -40.80 31.52 -16.45
N ASP A 8 -40.22 31.87 -15.29
CA ASP A 8 -39.86 31.09 -14.11
C ASP A 8 -40.57 29.74 -13.93
N TRP A 9 -39.76 28.71 -13.70
CA TRP A 9 -40.15 27.48 -13.03
C TRP A 9 -39.35 27.35 -11.72
N GLN A 10 -40.03 27.53 -10.60
CA GLN A 10 -39.57 27.08 -9.28
C GLN A 10 -39.69 25.56 -9.21
N HIS A 11 -38.61 24.89 -8.76
CA HIS A 11 -38.69 23.53 -8.26
C HIS A 11 -37.96 23.44 -6.92
N THR A 12 -38.76 23.11 -5.91
CA THR A 12 -38.39 22.66 -4.58
C THR A 12 -37.85 21.22 -4.66
N GLY A 13 -36.89 20.89 -3.81
CA GLY A 13 -36.40 19.52 -3.66
C GLY A 13 -35.20 19.50 -2.72
N GLY A 14 -35.45 19.06 -1.48
CA GLY A 14 -34.46 19.05 -0.41
C GLY A 14 -33.36 18.02 -0.60
N ASP A 15 -32.27 18.23 0.15
CA ASP A 15 -31.32 17.18 0.45
C ASP A 15 -30.87 17.29 1.91
N HIS A 16 -31.26 16.29 2.70
CA HIS A 16 -30.63 15.97 3.97
C HIS A 16 -29.38 15.14 3.66
N THR A 17 -28.20 15.75 3.67
CA THR A 17 -26.97 14.98 3.83
C THR A 17 -26.10 15.59 4.92
N ARG A 18 -26.28 14.99 6.10
CA ARG A 18 -25.29 14.74 7.14
C ARG A 18 -23.86 15.07 6.68
N ARG A 19 -23.31 16.21 7.15
CA ARG A 19 -21.86 16.40 7.17
C ARG A 19 -21.27 15.41 8.17
N THR A 20 -20.98 14.19 7.74
CA THR A 20 -19.85 13.48 8.31
C THR A 20 -18.62 14.17 7.75
N SER A 21 -17.92 14.93 8.59
CA SER A 21 -16.50 15.21 8.35
C SER A 21 -15.74 13.91 8.58
N GLY A 22 -15.96 12.94 7.69
CA GLY A 22 -15.08 11.80 7.52
C GLY A 22 -13.95 12.33 6.67
N GLY A 23 -12.96 12.94 7.32
CA GLY A 23 -11.73 13.35 6.67
C GLY A 23 -11.20 12.17 5.88
N SER A 24 -11.24 12.27 4.56
CA SER A 24 -10.55 11.33 3.69
C SER A 24 -9.07 11.53 3.94
N ILE A 25 -8.45 10.57 4.65
CA ILE A 25 -7.00 10.56 4.79
C ILE A 25 -6.45 9.96 3.50
N SER A 26 -5.99 10.83 2.61
CA SER A 26 -5.24 10.44 1.43
C SER A 26 -3.76 10.38 1.81
N PHE A 27 -3.20 9.17 1.93
CA PHE A 27 -1.76 8.97 2.01
C PHE A 27 -1.22 8.70 0.60
N GLU A 28 -0.10 9.32 0.27
CA GLU A 28 0.54 9.20 -1.03
C GLU A 28 0.91 7.74 -1.31
N LEU A 29 0.31 7.15 -2.35
CA LEU A 29 0.71 5.86 -2.90
C LEU A 29 2.00 6.03 -3.73
N GLY A 30 3.06 6.50 -3.09
CA GLY A 30 4.41 6.52 -3.62
C GLY A 30 5.08 5.18 -3.34
N GLY A 31 4.79 4.16 -4.16
CA GLY A 31 5.44 2.86 -4.07
C GLY A 31 4.54 1.74 -3.56
N LEU A 32 3.68 1.22 -4.43
CA LEU A 32 2.92 -0.02 -4.26
C LEU A 32 3.81 -1.28 -4.12
N SER A 33 5.05 -1.16 -3.65
CA SER A 33 6.04 -2.23 -3.52
C SER A 33 6.20 -2.73 -2.08
N ARG A 34 5.46 -2.18 -1.11
CA ARG A 34 5.50 -2.60 0.30
C ARG A 34 4.31 -3.48 0.64
N ASP A 35 4.55 -4.54 1.40
CA ASP A 35 3.50 -5.41 1.92
C ASP A 35 2.67 -4.68 3.00
N THR A 36 1.44 -5.15 3.22
CA THR A 36 0.54 -4.64 4.26
C THR A 36 0.26 -5.71 5.30
N VAL A 37 0.35 -5.34 6.57
CA VAL A 37 0.03 -6.21 7.71
C VAL A 37 -1.03 -5.56 8.58
N GLU A 38 -2.21 -6.17 8.65
CA GLU A 38 -3.29 -5.75 9.56
C GLU A 38 -3.20 -6.58 10.85
N LEU A 39 -3.04 -5.91 11.99
CA LEU A 39 -3.07 -6.51 13.31
C LEU A 39 -4.51 -6.64 13.81
N ARG A 40 -4.73 -7.55 14.76
CA ARG A 40 -6.05 -7.77 15.39
C ARG A 40 -6.56 -6.59 16.20
N ASP A 41 -5.67 -5.74 16.68
CA ASP A 41 -6.02 -4.49 17.36
C ASP A 41 -6.46 -3.38 16.38
N GLY A 42 -6.46 -3.65 15.07
CA GLY A 42 -6.84 -2.71 14.02
C GLY A 42 -5.67 -1.88 13.48
N THR A 43 -4.46 -2.02 14.04
CA THR A 43 -3.27 -1.35 13.51
C THR A 43 -2.92 -1.89 12.13
N VAL A 44 -2.62 -1.00 11.19
CA VAL A 44 -2.14 -1.36 9.85
C VAL A 44 -0.68 -0.93 9.72
N LEU A 45 0.17 -1.88 9.32
CA LEU A 45 1.60 -1.68 9.10
C LEU A 45 1.91 -1.76 7.62
N LEU A 46 2.79 -0.88 7.15
CA LEU A 46 3.31 -0.86 5.78
C LEU A 46 4.82 -1.14 5.80
N GLY A 47 5.26 -2.23 5.21
CA GLY A 47 6.63 -2.69 5.29
C GLY A 47 6.87 -3.95 4.47
N ASP A 48 8.10 -4.45 4.45
CA ASP A 48 8.41 -5.72 3.78
C ASP A 48 8.25 -6.88 4.76
N VAL A 49 7.44 -7.88 4.42
CA VAL A 49 7.40 -9.14 5.16
C VAL A 49 8.64 -9.94 4.81
N VAL A 50 9.61 -9.94 5.72
CA VAL A 50 10.91 -10.61 5.55
C VAL A 50 10.82 -12.10 5.85
N SER A 51 9.98 -12.47 6.82
CA SER A 51 9.79 -13.87 7.22
C SER A 51 8.39 -14.11 7.75
N LEU A 52 7.85 -15.29 7.44
CA LEU A 52 6.57 -15.78 7.92
C LEU A 52 6.77 -17.21 8.42
N SER A 53 6.48 -17.45 9.69
CA SER A 53 6.48 -18.77 10.30
C SER A 53 5.13 -19.06 10.96
N MET A 54 5.01 -20.26 11.54
CA MET A 54 3.81 -20.66 12.26
C MET A 54 3.56 -19.82 13.51
N THR A 55 4.62 -19.27 14.12
CA THR A 55 4.54 -18.53 15.39
C THR A 55 4.86 -17.04 15.26
N ALA A 56 5.53 -16.61 14.19
CA ALA A 56 5.97 -15.23 14.06
C ALA A 56 5.87 -14.68 12.63
N VAL A 57 5.76 -13.35 12.54
CA VAL A 57 5.93 -12.57 11.31
C VAL A 57 7.00 -11.51 11.57
N VAL A 58 7.98 -11.41 10.68
CA VAL A 58 9.01 -10.37 10.72
C VAL A 58 8.72 -9.36 9.61
N VAL A 59 8.53 -8.11 10.00
CA VAL A 59 8.25 -7.01 9.08
C VAL A 59 9.36 -5.98 9.19
N ARG A 60 9.97 -5.62 8.06
CA ARG A 60 10.94 -4.53 7.97
C ARG A 60 10.23 -3.23 7.69
N MET A 61 10.42 -2.25 8.57
CA MET A 61 9.87 -0.90 8.44
C MET A 61 10.99 0.10 8.74
N ASP A 62 11.20 1.06 7.83
CA ASP A 62 12.19 2.12 7.98
C ASP A 62 13.60 1.59 8.30
N GLY A 63 13.97 0.48 7.66
CA GLY A 63 15.26 -0.20 7.83
C GLY A 63 15.39 -1.05 9.09
N SER A 64 14.37 -1.11 9.94
CA SER A 64 14.37 -1.91 11.17
C SER A 64 13.44 -3.10 11.10
N ASP A 65 13.88 -4.24 11.60
CA ASP A 65 13.09 -5.46 11.66
C ASP A 65 12.26 -5.48 12.95
N ARG A 66 10.95 -5.70 12.81
CA ARG A 66 10.03 -5.90 13.94
C ARG A 66 9.39 -7.27 13.86
N THR A 67 9.47 -8.01 14.95
CA THR A 67 8.86 -9.33 15.09
C THR A 67 7.50 -9.21 15.78
N TYR A 68 6.50 -9.85 15.18
CA TYR A 68 5.14 -9.94 15.71
C TYR A 68 4.77 -11.40 15.92
N ASP A 69 4.06 -11.69 17.00
CA ASP A 69 3.41 -13.00 17.17
C ASP A 69 2.37 -13.22 16.07
N ARG A 70 2.37 -14.40 15.47
CA ARG A 70 1.50 -14.72 14.32
C ARG A 70 0.02 -14.62 14.66
N ASN A 71 -0.36 -14.87 15.91
CA ASN A 71 -1.74 -14.78 16.40
C ASN A 71 -2.23 -13.33 16.54
N ARG A 72 -1.32 -12.35 16.61
CA ARG A 72 -1.70 -10.93 16.59
C ARG A 72 -2.03 -10.42 15.20
N ILE A 73 -1.69 -11.17 14.16
CA ILE A 73 -1.97 -10.79 12.77
C ILE A 73 -3.39 -11.18 12.40
N LYS A 74 -4.15 -10.24 11.85
CA LYS A 74 -5.48 -10.44 11.29
C LYS A 74 -5.41 -10.77 9.80
N LYS A 75 -4.63 -10.01 9.04
CA LYS A 75 -4.51 -10.16 7.59
C LYS A 75 -3.11 -9.75 7.11
N LEU A 76 -2.62 -10.44 6.08
CA LEU A 76 -1.43 -10.04 5.32
C LEU A 76 -1.86 -9.82 3.86
N MET A 77 -1.39 -8.74 3.26
CA MET A 77 -1.51 -8.50 1.83
C MET A 77 -0.10 -8.31 1.28
N LEU A 78 0.36 -9.27 0.50
CA LEU A 78 1.67 -9.24 -0.11
C LEU A 78 1.55 -8.67 -1.51
N VAL A 79 2.50 -7.81 -1.88
CA VAL A 79 2.60 -7.35 -3.26
C VAL A 79 3.47 -8.34 -4.03
N GLU A 80 3.01 -8.77 -5.20
CA GLU A 80 3.81 -9.60 -6.09
C GLU A 80 5.03 -8.83 -6.59
N ARG A 81 6.21 -9.44 -6.45
CA ARG A 81 7.48 -8.90 -6.92
C ARG A 81 8.16 -9.92 -7.81
N GLU A 82 8.34 -9.56 -9.07
CA GLU A 82 9.15 -10.33 -10.00
C GLU A 82 10.61 -10.26 -9.53
N ILE A 83 11.10 -11.37 -8.98
CA ILE A 83 12.53 -11.53 -8.72
C ILE A 83 13.15 -11.77 -10.09
N THR A 84 13.54 -10.71 -10.80
CA THR A 84 14.44 -10.88 -11.93
C THR A 84 15.76 -11.38 -11.36
N GLN A 85 15.92 -12.70 -11.24
CA GLN A 85 17.22 -13.32 -11.08
C GLN A 85 18.01 -12.92 -12.32
N ARG A 86 18.76 -11.82 -12.23
CA ARG A 86 19.80 -11.58 -13.23
C ARG A 86 20.69 -12.82 -13.12
N PRO A 87 20.82 -13.63 -14.19
CA PRO A 87 21.83 -14.68 -14.16
C PRO A 87 23.15 -14.00 -13.78
N PRO A 88 23.97 -14.62 -12.92
CA PRO A 88 25.27 -14.06 -12.59
C PRO A 88 25.95 -13.74 -13.91
N LEU A 89 26.25 -12.45 -14.15
CA LEU A 89 27.06 -12.07 -15.30
C LEU A 89 28.38 -12.83 -15.12
N THR A 90 28.62 -13.83 -15.95
CA THR A 90 29.91 -14.52 -16.05
C THR A 90 30.90 -13.49 -16.59
N GLN A 91 31.35 -12.58 -15.73
CA GLN A 91 32.45 -11.70 -16.03
C GLN A 91 33.67 -12.61 -16.17
N PRO A 92 34.35 -12.66 -17.33
CA PRO A 92 35.65 -13.30 -17.40
C PRO A 92 36.53 -12.61 -16.37
N VAL A 93 36.92 -13.34 -15.32
CA VAL A 93 37.88 -12.85 -14.33
C VAL A 93 39.14 -12.48 -15.12
N PRO A 94 39.59 -11.21 -15.15
CA PRO A 94 40.89 -10.91 -15.72
C PRO A 94 41.90 -11.76 -14.96
N ALA A 95 42.67 -12.58 -15.67
CA ALA A 95 43.71 -13.39 -15.08
C ALA A 95 44.62 -12.48 -14.24
N GLN A 96 44.54 -12.60 -12.91
CA GLN A 96 45.48 -11.93 -12.02
C GLN A 96 46.87 -12.47 -12.36
N PRO A 97 47.83 -11.62 -12.74
CA PRO A 97 49.20 -12.09 -12.91
C PRO A 97 49.68 -12.60 -11.56
N LYS A 98 50.07 -13.88 -11.51
CA LYS A 98 50.74 -14.46 -10.35
C LYS A 98 52.02 -13.67 -10.12
N GLN A 99 52.15 -13.09 -8.92
CA GLN A 99 53.39 -12.51 -8.42
C GLN A 99 54.29 -13.62 -7.88
#